data_AF-A0A133U357-F1
#
_entry.id   AF-A0A133U357-F1
#
_cell.length_a   1.000
_cell.length_b   1.000
_cell.length_c   1.000
_cell.angle_alpha   90.00
_cell.angle_beta   90.00
_cell.angle_gamma   90.00
#
_symmetry.space_group_name_H-M   'P 1'
#
loop_
_entity.id
_entity.type
_entity.pdbx_description
1 polymer ?
#
loop_
_entity_poly.entity_id
_entity_poly.type
_entity_poly.pdbx_seq_one_letter_code
_entity_poly.pdbx_strand_id
1 'polypeptide(L)'
;LIASLENIIGGWTLVKMPISEVLTALIIVLILAINLPLCILAGHMGMQRSFYILNRLRGKPVNPRFGGESFSKLIYIVIGALASGLIAAVIFSYI
;
A
#
# COMPACT_ATOMS: atom_id res chain seq x y z
N LEU A 1 1.66 3.29 12.89
CA LEU A 1 2.30 3.83 11.67
C LEU A 1 1.71 5.16 11.25
N ILE A 2 0.41 5.24 10.90
CA ILE A 2 -0.23 6.52 10.50
C ILE A 2 -0.14 7.57 11.61
N ALA A 3 -0.54 7.22 12.85
CA ALA A 3 -0.40 8.13 14.00
C ALA A 3 1.07 8.52 14.30
N SER A 4 2.04 7.65 13.97
CA SER A 4 3.47 7.95 14.12
C SER A 4 3.94 8.94 13.04
N LEU A 5 3.43 8.80 11.81
CA LEU A 5 3.69 9.71 10.71
C LEU A 5 3.09 11.10 10.99
N GLU A 6 1.85 11.15 11.47
CA GLU A 6 1.18 12.40 11.86
C GLU A 6 1.92 13.13 12.97
N ASN A 7 2.49 12.40 13.93
CA ASN A 7 3.25 13.01 15.02
C ASN A 7 4.60 13.57 14.54
N ILE A 8 5.27 12.88 13.61
CA ILE A 8 6.51 13.37 12.98
C ILE A 8 6.22 14.61 12.12
N ILE A 9 5.21 14.56 11.25
CA ILE A 9 4.85 15.67 10.36
C ILE A 9 4.27 16.85 11.15
N GLY A 10 3.47 16.59 12.18
CA GLY A 10 2.90 17.60 13.06
C GLY A 10 3.94 18.33 13.92
N GLY A 11 5.12 17.73 14.12
CA GLY A 11 6.26 18.35 14.79
C GLY A 11 7.14 19.21 13.87
N TRP A 12 6.92 19.19 12.56
CA TRP A 12 7.74 19.94 11.61
C TRP A 12 7.49 21.44 11.68
N THR A 13 8.56 22.21 11.85
CA THR A 13 8.55 23.67 11.72
C THR A 13 9.47 24.05 10.55
N LEU A 14 9.13 25.12 9.82
CA LEU A 14 9.85 25.61 8.62
C LEU A 14 11.37 25.84 8.81
N VAL A 15 11.85 25.85 10.05
CA VAL A 15 13.23 26.15 10.44
C VAL A 15 13.98 24.92 10.97
N LYS A 16 13.29 23.83 11.34
CA LYS A 16 13.89 22.60 11.88
C LYS A 16 13.20 21.38 11.30
N MET A 17 13.71 20.91 10.18
CA MET A 17 13.49 19.55 9.68
C MET A 17 14.80 18.78 9.82
N PRO A 18 14.99 18.00 10.89
CA PRO A 18 16.15 17.12 10.97
C PRO A 18 16.05 16.05 9.88
N ILE A 19 17.12 15.91 9.08
CA ILE A 19 17.18 14.97 7.94
C ILE A 19 16.84 13.53 8.36
N SER A 20 17.18 13.15 9.59
CA SER A 20 16.82 11.85 10.16
C SER A 20 15.31 11.63 10.20
N GLU A 21 14.50 12.61 10.62
CA GLU A 21 13.04 12.47 10.68
C GLU A 21 12.39 12.42 9.31
N VAL A 22 12.95 13.14 8.33
CA VAL A 22 12.52 13.06 6.93
C VAL A 22 12.74 11.65 6.39
N LEU A 23 13.89 11.05 6.69
CA LEU A 23 14.20 9.67 6.29
C LEU A 23 13.25 8.67 6.96
N THR A 24 12.96 8.83 8.25
CA THR A 24 12.00 7.96 8.96
C THR A 24 10.60 8.09 8.38
N ALA A 25 10.14 9.31 8.09
CA ALA A 25 8.85 9.55 7.46
C ALA A 25 8.77 8.91 6.07
N LEU A 26 9.83 9.02 5.26
CA LEU A 26 9.91 8.41 3.93
C LEU A 26 9.81 6.88 4.02
N ILE A 27 10.54 6.26 4.95
CA ILE A 27 10.50 4.81 5.19
C ILE A 27 9.09 4.37 5.62
N ILE A 28 8.46 5.10 6.54
CA ILE A 28 7.10 4.82 7.01
C ILE A 28 6.11 4.92 5.84
N VAL A 29 6.21 5.95 5.00
CA VAL A 29 5.38 6.10 3.79
C VAL A 29 5.61 4.95 2.82
N LEU A 30 6.85 4.51 2.61
CA LEU A 30 7.17 3.39 1.73
C LEU A 30 6.57 2.08 2.24
N ILE A 31 6.70 1.80 3.54
CA ILE A 31 6.08 0.65 4.19
C ILE A 31 4.55 0.71 4.04
N LEU A 32 3.96 1.89 4.23
CA LEU A 32 2.52 2.08 4.08
C LEU A 32 2.08 1.87 2.62
N ALA A 33 2.83 2.40 1.66
CA ALA A 33 2.54 2.31 0.24
C ALA A 33 2.58 0.88 -0.29
N ILE A 34 3.37 0.00 0.33
CA ILE A 34 3.41 -1.44 -0.02
C ILE A 34 2.29 -2.18 0.72
N ASN A 35 2.09 -1.91 2.01
CA ASN A 35 1.16 -2.67 2.83
C ASN A 35 -0.32 -2.31 2.58
N LEU A 36 -0.66 -1.05 2.30
CA LEU A 36 -2.04 -0.67 1.98
C LEU A 36 -2.62 -1.44 0.79
N PRO A 37 -1.98 -1.46 -0.40
CA PRO A 37 -2.51 -2.18 -1.55
C PRO A 37 -2.59 -3.68 -1.29
N LEU A 38 -1.64 -4.26 -0.56
CA LEU A 38 -1.69 -5.67 -0.15
C LEU A 38 -2.87 -5.95 0.79
N CYS A 39 -3.13 -5.08 1.76
CA CYS A 39 -4.27 -5.20 2.69
C CYS A 39 -5.61 -5.05 1.95
N ILE A 40 -5.73 -4.08 1.04
CA ILE A 40 -6.93 -3.88 0.22
C ILE A 40 -7.16 -5.10 -0.67
N LEU A 41 -6.09 -5.67 -1.24
CA LEU A 41 -6.17 -6.88 -2.06
C LEU A 41 -6.60 -8.10 -1.25
N ALA A 42 -6.04 -8.31 -0.05
CA ALA A 42 -6.45 -9.38 0.85
C ALA A 42 -7.94 -9.26 1.21
N GLY A 43 -8.40 -8.04 1.51
CA GLY A 43 -9.80 -7.74 1.75
C GLY A 43 -10.69 -8.02 0.53
N HIS A 44 -10.28 -7.58 -0.65
CA HIS A 44 -11.03 -7.78 -1.89
C HIS A 44 -11.13 -9.27 -2.26
N MET A 45 -10.05 -10.04 -2.14
CA MET A 45 -10.07 -11.47 -2.35
C MET A 45 -10.97 -12.20 -1.33
N GLY A 46 -10.92 -11.79 -0.07
CA GLY A 46 -11.81 -12.30 0.98
C GLY A 46 -13.28 -12.04 0.64
N MET A 47 -13.59 -10.81 0.22
CA MET A 47 -14.93 -10.40 -0.17
C MET A 47 -15.44 -11.15 -1.41
N GLN A 48 -14.60 -11.31 -2.43
CA GLN A 48 -14.94 -12.08 -3.64
C GLN A 48 -15.21 -13.55 -3.32
N ARG A 49 -14.41 -14.18 -2.45
CA ARG A 49 -14.65 -15.56 -1.99
C ARG A 49 -15.95 -15.69 -1.20
N SER A 50 -16.22 -14.77 -0.29
CA SER A 50 -17.47 -14.75 0.47
C SER A 50 -18.69 -14.59 -0.44
N PHE A 51 -18.61 -13.72 -1.44
CA PHE A 51 -19.70 -13.50 -2.40
C PHE A 51 -19.90 -14.72 -3.32
N TYR A 52 -18.81 -15.36 -3.75
CA TYR A 52 -18.85 -16.60 -4.50
C TYR A 52 -19.57 -17.71 -3.71
N ILE A 53 -19.18 -17.92 -2.44
CA ILE A 53 -19.80 -18.92 -1.57
C ILE A 53 -21.29 -18.61 -1.35
N LEU A 54 -21.64 -17.35 -1.10
CA LEU A 54 -23.04 -16.94 -0.92
C LEU A 54 -23.88 -17.23 -2.17
N ASN A 55 -23.37 -16.91 -3.36
CA ASN A 55 -24.08 -17.18 -4.62
C ASN A 55 -24.20 -18.68 -4.90
N ARG A 56 -23.18 -19.47 -4.55
CA ARG A 56 -23.23 -20.93 -4.62
C ARG A 56 -24.30 -21.51 -3.70
N LEU A 57 -24.39 -21.04 -2.45
CA LEU A 57 -25.44 -21.45 -1.50
C LEU A 57 -26.85 -21.06 -1.98
N ARG A 58 -26.97 -19.95 -2.71
CA ARG A 58 -28.23 -19.50 -3.33
C ARG A 58 -28.56 -20.21 -4.65
N GLY A 59 -27.77 -21.21 -5.07
CA GLY A 59 -28.01 -21.97 -6.30
C GLY A 59 -27.83 -21.18 -7.60
N LYS A 60 -27.18 -20.01 -7.55
CA LYS A 60 -26.94 -19.19 -8.73
C LYS A 60 -25.69 -19.69 -9.48
N PRO A 61 -25.66 -19.66 -10.82
CA PRO A 61 -24.46 -20.00 -11.58
C PRO A 61 -23.36 -18.98 -11.28
N VAL A 62 -22.17 -19.49 -10.91
CA VAL A 62 -21.02 -18.67 -10.52
C VAL A 62 -19.88 -18.92 -11.50
N ASN A 63 -19.28 -17.84 -12.02
CA ASN A 63 -18.21 -17.94 -13.02
C ASN A 63 -16.92 -18.51 -12.38
N PRO A 64 -16.28 -19.54 -12.97
CA PRO A 64 -15.04 -20.12 -12.42
C PRO A 64 -13.84 -19.17 -12.43
N ARG A 65 -13.88 -18.06 -13.18
CA ARG A 65 -12.82 -17.03 -13.21
C ARG A 65 -13.03 -15.87 -12.23
N PHE A 66 -14.05 -15.95 -11.36
CA PHE A 66 -14.37 -14.86 -10.44
C PHE A 66 -13.20 -14.59 -9.47
N GLY A 67 -12.51 -13.46 -9.64
CA GLY A 67 -11.41 -13.01 -8.78
C GLY A 67 -9.98 -13.13 -9.33
N GLY A 68 -9.78 -13.58 -10.58
CA GLY A 68 -8.44 -13.75 -11.15
C GLY A 68 -7.76 -12.49 -11.73
N GLU A 69 -8.53 -11.50 -12.16
CA GLU A 69 -8.00 -10.41 -13.02
C GLU A 69 -7.32 -9.25 -12.27
N SER A 70 -7.67 -9.00 -11.01
CA SER A 70 -7.19 -7.82 -10.26
C SER A 70 -5.71 -7.89 -9.84
N PHE A 71 -5.09 -9.07 -9.86
CA PHE A 71 -3.75 -9.27 -9.28
C PHE A 71 -2.62 -8.63 -10.12
N SER A 72 -2.74 -8.63 -11.45
CA SER A 72 -1.67 -8.22 -12.36
C SER A 72 -1.37 -6.72 -12.29
N LYS A 73 -2.39 -5.87 -12.33
CA LYS A 73 -2.21 -4.40 -12.32
C LYS A 73 -1.64 -3.88 -11.01
N LEU A 74 -1.92 -4.55 -9.89
CA LEU A 74 -1.48 -4.13 -8.55
C LEU A 74 0.01 -4.38 -8.32
N ILE A 75 0.56 -5.47 -8.86
CA ILE A 75 2.00 -5.75 -8.81
C ILE A 75 2.79 -4.62 -9.50
N TYR A 76 2.33 -4.15 -10.65
CA TYR A 76 2.98 -3.02 -11.33
C TYR A 76 2.94 -1.72 -10.52
N ILE A 77 1.84 -1.43 -9.82
CA ILE A 77 1.72 -0.24 -8.97
C ILE A 77 2.69 -0.34 -7.77
N VAL A 78 2.79 -1.50 -7.13
CA VAL A 78 3.71 -1.73 -6.00
C VAL A 78 5.17 -1.62 -6.45
N ILE A 79 5.52 -2.21 -7.59
CA ILE A 79 6.87 -2.09 -8.16
C ILE A 79 7.20 -0.62 -8.47
N GLY A 80 6.25 0.13 -9.05
CA GLY A 80 6.42 1.55 -9.33
C GLY A 80 6.64 2.39 -8.08
N ALA A 81 5.89 2.13 -7.01
CA ALA A 81 6.03 2.83 -5.74
C ALA A 81 7.36 2.50 -5.02
N LEU A 82 7.80 1.24 -5.09
CA LEU A 82 9.11 0.81 -4.58
C LEU A 82 10.26 1.48 -5.33
N ALA A 83 10.18 1.51 -6.67
CA ALA A 83 11.21 2.11 -7.51
C ALA A 83 11.32 3.63 -7.26
N SER A 84 10.19 4.34 -7.17
CA SER A 84 10.22 5.78 -6.89
C SER A 84 10.73 6.11 -5.49
N GLY A 85 10.35 5.30 -4.48
CA GLY A 85 10.87 5.43 -3.12
C GLY A 85 12.39 5.19 -3.03
N LEU A 86 12.90 4.19 -3.76
CA LEU A 86 14.34 3.90 -3.82
C LEU A 86 15.11 5.06 -4.48
N ILE A 87 14.60 5.58 -5.60
CA ILE A 87 15.21 6.71 -6.32
C ILE A 87 15.27 7.95 -5.42
N ALA A 88 14.16 8.25 -4.72
CA ALA A 88 14.11 9.37 -3.77
C ALA A 88 15.13 9.19 -2.64
N ALA A 89 15.20 7.99 -2.04
CA ALA A 89 16.15 7.71 -0.97
C ALA A 89 17.62 7.85 -1.43
N VAL A 90 17.95 7.41 -2.65
CA VAL A 90 19.31 7.55 -3.20
C VAL A 90 19.65 9.02 -3.44
N ILE A 91 18.73 9.81 -4.00
CA ILE A 91 18.94 11.25 -4.25
C ILE A 91 19.13 12.01 -2.94
N PHE A 92 18.29 11.76 -1.94
CA PHE A 92 18.37 12.43 -0.64
C PHE A 92 19.55 11.96 0.22
N SER A 93 20.06 10.75 0.01
CA SER A 93 21.26 10.28 0.72
C SER A 93 22.56 10.85 0.15
N TYR A 94 22.52 11.47 -1.04
CA TYR A 94 23.68 12.06 -1.71
C TYR A 94 23.70 13.61 -1.65
N ILE A 95 22.70 14.20 -1.00
CA ILE A 95 22.53 15.63 -0.68
C ILE A 95 22.78 15.83 0.82
#